data_AF-A0A166DM73-F1
#
_entry.id   AF-A0A166DM73-F1
#
_cell.length_a   1.000
_cell.length_b   1.000
_cell.length_c   1.000
_cell.angle_alpha   90.00
_cell.angle_beta   90.00
_cell.angle_gamma   90.00
#
_symmetry.space_group_name_H-M   'P 1'
#
loop_
_entity.id
_entity.type
_entity.pdbx_description
1 polymer ?
#
loop_
_entity_poly.entity_id
_entity_poly.type
_entity_poly.pdbx_seq_one_letter_code
_entity_poly.pdbx_strand_id
1 'polypeptide(L)'
;STVNFEICLQNVTTIGSPWYNSTGGRSINGDNLTSMAGAGAISYALCIEACGPGPEPFDWPDFSQQFSTWLLPWLALISQLPFGAGSRPENMMSVILAVGSPTLAAYSLA
;
A
#
# COMPACT_ATOMS: atom_id res chain seq x y z
N SER A 1 -17.97 -10.67 5.26
CA SER A 1 -16.95 -11.69 4.99
C SER A 1 -15.67 -10.99 4.62
N THR A 2 -14.54 -11.55 5.05
CA THR A 2 -13.20 -11.04 4.75
C THR A 2 -12.71 -11.69 3.45
N VAL A 3 -12.01 -10.95 2.61
CA VAL A 3 -11.61 -11.39 1.26
C VAL A 3 -10.08 -11.43 1.20
N ASN A 4 -9.50 -12.48 0.64
CA ASN A 4 -8.06 -12.48 0.35
C ASN A 4 -7.85 -12.06 -1.11
N PHE A 5 -7.33 -10.85 -1.34
CA PHE A 5 -7.23 -10.28 -2.68
C PHE A 5 -6.17 -10.99 -3.52
N GLU A 6 -5.09 -11.47 -2.92
CA GLU A 6 -4.06 -12.24 -3.63
C GLU A 6 -4.67 -13.52 -4.21
N ILE A 7 -5.35 -14.31 -3.37
CA ILE A 7 -6.03 -15.54 -3.81
C ILE A 7 -7.12 -15.23 -4.84
N CYS A 8 -7.87 -14.14 -4.65
CA CYS A 8 -8.89 -13.76 -5.61
C CYS A 8 -8.30 -13.42 -6.98
N LEU A 9 -7.23 -12.62 -7.02
CA LEU A 9 -6.59 -12.22 -8.26
C LEU A 9 -6.05 -13.44 -9.01
N GLN A 10 -5.42 -14.39 -8.31
CA GLN A 10 -4.98 -15.67 -8.88
C GLN A 10 -6.16 -16.46 -9.49
N ASN A 11 -7.32 -16.47 -8.84
CA ASN A 11 -8.50 -17.17 -9.36
C ASN A 11 -9.05 -16.49 -10.63
N VAL A 12 -9.06 -15.15 -10.66
CA VAL A 12 -9.48 -14.38 -11.84
C VAL A 12 -8.53 -14.59 -13.03
N THR A 13 -7.22 -14.66 -12.79
CA THR A 13 -6.20 -14.85 -13.85
C THR A 13 -6.02 -16.31 -14.28
N THR A 14 -6.55 -17.28 -13.54
CA THR A 14 -6.45 -18.71 -13.87
C THR A 14 -7.27 -19.06 -15.11
N ILE A 15 -6.65 -19.82 -16.02
CA ILE A 15 -7.29 -20.33 -17.23
C ILE A 15 -8.49 -21.21 -16.85
N GLY A 16 -9.67 -20.86 -17.38
CA GLY A 16 -10.92 -21.57 -17.12
C GLY A 16 -11.80 -20.94 -16.04
N SER A 17 -11.35 -19.85 -15.39
CA SER A 17 -12.23 -19.04 -14.55
C SER A 17 -13.32 -18.36 -15.41
N PRO A 18 -14.51 -18.08 -14.85
CA PRO A 18 -15.55 -17.32 -15.57
C PRO A 18 -15.08 -15.93 -16.00
N TRP A 19 -14.08 -15.39 -15.31
CA TRP A 19 -13.55 -14.04 -15.46
C TRP A 19 -12.36 -13.96 -16.41
N TYR A 20 -11.79 -15.11 -16.80
CA TYR A 20 -10.53 -15.18 -17.55
C TYR A 20 -10.59 -14.43 -18.89
N ASN A 21 -11.73 -14.48 -19.57
CA ASN A 21 -11.98 -13.77 -20.84
C ASN A 21 -12.86 -12.52 -20.65
N SER A 22 -13.00 -12.03 -19.41
CA SER A 22 -13.79 -10.84 -19.13
C SER A 22 -12.98 -9.58 -19.44
N THR A 23 -13.68 -8.51 -19.82
CA THR A 23 -13.08 -7.19 -19.97
C THR A 23 -12.97 -6.50 -18.61
N GLY A 24 -11.92 -5.70 -18.41
CA GLY A 24 -11.70 -4.95 -17.17
C GLY A 24 -10.42 -5.29 -16.44
N GLY A 25 -9.64 -6.25 -16.95
CA GLY A 25 -8.23 -6.42 -16.58
C GLY A 25 -7.37 -5.32 -17.18
N ARG A 26 -6.39 -4.86 -16.41
CA ARG A 26 -5.35 -3.95 -16.88
C ARG A 26 -3.98 -4.55 -16.65
N SER A 27 -3.10 -4.34 -17.61
CA SER A 27 -1.67 -4.60 -17.45
C SER A 27 -1.08 -3.64 -16.41
N ILE A 28 0.05 -4.02 -15.82
CA ILE A 28 0.82 -3.12 -14.95
C ILE A 28 1.27 -1.83 -15.67
N ASN A 29 1.32 -1.86 -17.00
CA ASN A 29 1.62 -0.69 -17.84
C ASN A 29 0.38 0.18 -18.15
N GLY A 30 -0.81 -0.23 -17.68
CA GLY A 30 -2.07 0.50 -17.88
C GLY A 30 -2.89 0.06 -19.11
N ASP A 31 -2.35 -0.83 -19.94
CA ASP A 31 -3.03 -1.33 -21.14
C ASP A 31 -4.33 -2.07 -20.80
N ASN A 32 -5.36 -1.87 -21.63
CA ASN A 32 -6.58 -2.68 -21.56
C ASN A 32 -6.28 -4.10 -22.02
N LEU A 33 -6.70 -5.08 -21.22
CA LEU A 33 -6.58 -6.48 -21.58
C LEU A 33 -7.92 -7.05 -22.01
N THR A 34 -7.87 -7.92 -23.01
CA THR A 34 -9.00 -8.74 -23.47
C THR A 34 -9.08 -10.09 -22.73
N SER A 35 -8.03 -10.45 -22.00
CA SER A 35 -7.97 -11.63 -21.13
C SER A 35 -7.15 -11.36 -19.87
N MET A 36 -7.40 -12.13 -18.82
CA MET A 36 -6.78 -11.95 -17.50
C MET A 36 -5.38 -12.58 -17.39
N ALA A 37 -4.84 -13.14 -18.48
CA ALA A 37 -3.57 -13.87 -18.51
C ALA A 37 -2.35 -13.03 -18.06
N GLY A 38 -2.44 -11.70 -18.13
CA GLY A 38 -1.41 -10.76 -17.70
C GLY A 38 -1.97 -9.57 -16.92
N ALA A 39 -3.13 -9.75 -16.29
CA ALA A 39 -3.75 -8.68 -15.52
C ALA A 39 -2.97 -8.44 -14.21
N GLY A 40 -2.34 -7.27 -14.11
CA GLY A 40 -1.75 -6.77 -12.86
C GLY A 40 -2.73 -5.98 -12.00
N ALA A 41 -3.87 -5.59 -12.59
CA ALA A 41 -4.98 -4.94 -11.91
C ALA A 41 -6.30 -5.29 -12.58
N ILE A 42 -7.41 -5.14 -11.84
CA ILE A 42 -8.77 -5.33 -12.34
C ILE A 42 -9.64 -4.14 -11.97
N SER A 43 -10.69 -3.90 -12.76
CA SER A 43 -11.67 -2.86 -12.45
C SER A 43 -12.39 -3.15 -11.13
N TYR A 44 -12.81 -2.09 -10.43
CA TYR A 44 -13.51 -2.22 -9.15
C TYR A 44 -14.80 -3.04 -9.28
N ALA A 45 -15.60 -2.82 -10.34
CA ALA A 45 -16.83 -3.57 -10.56
C ALA A 45 -16.57 -5.08 -10.65
N LEU A 46 -15.55 -5.48 -11.41
CA LEU A 46 -15.14 -6.88 -11.55
C LEU A 46 -14.60 -7.44 -10.23
N CYS A 47 -13.84 -6.66 -9.46
CA CYS A 47 -13.37 -7.05 -8.13
C CYS A 47 -14.55 -7.36 -7.18
N ILE A 48 -15.58 -6.52 -7.16
CA ILE A 48 -16.77 -6.76 -6.31
C ILE A 48 -17.52 -8.01 -6.78
N GLU A 49 -17.61 -8.25 -8.07
CA GLU A 49 -18.34 -9.38 -8.64
C GLU A 49 -17.58 -10.71 -8.45
N ALA A 50 -16.25 -10.70 -8.58
CA ALA A 50 -15.39 -11.89 -8.48
C ALA A 50 -14.93 -12.19 -7.04
N CYS A 51 -14.57 -11.17 -6.27
CA CYS A 51 -13.99 -11.29 -4.94
C CYS A 51 -15.00 -10.96 -3.82
N GLY A 52 -16.05 -10.21 -4.14
CA GLY A 52 -17.01 -9.69 -3.18
C GLY A 52 -16.63 -8.31 -2.62
N PRO A 53 -17.55 -7.64 -1.90
CA PRO A 53 -17.34 -6.31 -1.33
C PRO A 53 -16.60 -6.29 0.01
N GLY A 54 -16.07 -7.44 0.44
CA GLY A 54 -15.42 -7.56 1.74
C GLY A 54 -14.01 -6.95 1.75
N PRO A 55 -13.56 -6.42 2.89
CA PRO A 55 -12.18 -5.94 3.03
C PRO A 55 -11.18 -7.10 3.14
N GLU A 56 -9.91 -6.79 2.84
CA GLU A 56 -8.75 -7.64 3.14
C GLU A 56 -8.62 -7.84 4.67
N PRO A 57 -8.23 -9.04 5.15
CA PRO A 57 -7.87 -9.20 6.55
C PRO A 57 -6.68 -8.30 6.87
N PHE A 58 -6.78 -7.58 7.99
CA PHE A 58 -5.67 -6.77 8.46
C PHE A 58 -4.53 -7.67 8.98
N ASP A 59 -3.34 -7.53 8.40
CA ASP A 59 -2.15 -8.28 8.79
C ASP A 59 -1.25 -7.42 9.70
N TRP A 60 -1.34 -7.66 11.01
CA TRP A 60 -0.52 -6.97 12.00
C TRP A 60 0.99 -7.20 11.86
N PRO A 61 1.50 -8.42 11.61
CA PRO A 61 2.93 -8.62 11.52
C PRO A 61 3.53 -7.84 10.34
N ASP A 62 2.92 -7.86 9.14
CA ASP A 62 3.39 -7.08 8.00
C ASP A 62 3.37 -5.57 8.30
N PHE A 63 2.24 -5.06 8.83
CA PHE A 63 2.12 -3.67 9.22
C PHE A 63 3.20 -3.25 10.23
N SER A 64 3.38 -4.02 11.31
CA SER A 64 4.32 -3.66 12.38
C SER A 64 5.77 -3.67 11.92
N GLN A 65 6.14 -4.56 10.98
CA GLN A 65 7.48 -4.63 10.41
C GLN A 65 7.76 -3.41 9.52
N GLN A 66 6.85 -3.06 8.62
CA GLN A 66 7.00 -1.88 7.75
C GLN A 66 6.99 -0.59 8.58
N PHE A 67 6.06 -0.49 9.53
CA PHE A 67 5.97 0.64 10.44
C PHE A 67 7.25 0.82 11.27
N SER A 68 7.81 -0.26 11.81
CA SER A 68 9.07 -0.20 12.57
C SER A 68 10.25 0.19 11.68
N THR A 69 10.33 -0.37 10.47
CA THR A 69 11.39 -0.02 9.49
C THR A 69 11.37 1.47 9.15
N TRP A 70 10.18 2.05 9.05
CA TRP A 70 10.01 3.48 8.84
C TRP A 70 10.27 4.31 10.11
N LEU A 71 9.80 3.88 11.27
CA LEU A 71 9.86 4.63 12.53
C LEU A 71 11.27 4.64 13.15
N LEU A 72 12.00 3.53 13.06
CA LEU A 72 13.30 3.34 13.71
C LEU A 72 14.35 4.41 13.33
N PRO A 73 14.52 4.79 12.05
CA PRO A 73 15.41 5.88 11.66
C PRO A 73 15.06 7.22 12.32
N TRP A 74 13.77 7.55 12.44
CA TRP A 74 13.33 8.79 13.08
C TRP A 74 13.59 8.78 14.58
N LEU A 75 13.35 7.66 15.26
CA LEU A 75 13.69 7.50 16.68
C LEU A 75 15.19 7.62 16.92
N ALA A 76 16.01 7.07 16.03
CA ALA A 76 17.47 7.20 16.08
C ALA A 76 17.92 8.65 15.88
N LEU A 77 17.29 9.41 14.96
CA LEU A 77 17.61 10.82 14.76
C LEU A 77 17.17 11.69 15.95
N ILE A 78 15.99 11.40 16.53
CA ILE A 78 15.50 12.12 17.70
C ILE A 78 16.39 11.89 18.92
N SER A 79 16.86 10.65 19.14
CA SER A 79 17.76 10.34 20.25
C SER A 79 19.13 11.00 20.14
N GLN A 80 19.52 11.45 18.94
CA GLN A 80 20.76 12.18 18.68
C GLN A 80 20.65 13.70 18.93
N LEU A 81 19.44 14.27 18.90
CA LEU A 81 19.21 15.72 19.14
C LEU A 81 19.76 16.25 20.48
N PRO A 82 19.63 15.56 21.64
CA PRO A 82 20.09 16.10 22.93
C PRO A 82 21.61 16.23 23.06
N PHE A 83 22.41 15.69 22.13
CA PHE A 83 23.88 15.71 22.21
C PHE A 83 24.56 16.65 21.20
N GLY A 84 23.82 17.26 20.27
CA GLY A 84 24.38 18.09 19.20
C GLY A 84 23.79 19.50 19.04
N ALA A 85 22.60 19.78 19.56
CA ALA A 85 21.95 21.08 19.39
C ALA A 85 21.89 21.86 20.71
N GLY A 86 22.84 22.79 20.87
CA GLY A 86 22.71 23.87 21.84
C GLY A 86 21.48 24.71 21.51
N SER A 87 20.38 24.48 22.23
CA SER A 87 19.11 25.23 22.22
C SER A 87 18.35 25.30 20.89
N ARG A 88 17.21 24.57 20.78
CA ARG A 88 15.88 25.08 20.35
C ARG A 88 14.86 23.95 20.05
N PRO A 89 13.70 23.90 20.74
CA PRO A 89 12.63 22.92 20.50
C PRO A 89 11.73 23.23 19.28
N GLU A 90 11.98 24.32 18.55
CA GLU A 90 11.14 24.78 17.43
C GLU A 90 11.12 23.81 16.23
N ASN A 91 12.11 22.91 16.10
CA ASN A 91 12.19 21.91 15.03
C ASN A 91 11.47 20.58 15.33
N MET A 92 11.01 20.35 16.57
CA MET A 92 10.39 19.07 16.96
C MET A 92 8.96 18.94 16.41
N MET A 93 8.27 20.07 16.21
CA MET A 93 6.92 20.08 15.64
C MET A 93 6.92 19.64 14.17
N SER A 94 7.96 19.98 13.40
CA SER A 94 8.14 19.52 12.01
C SER A 94 8.40 18.02 11.91
N VAL A 95 9.10 17.44 12.89
CA VAL A 95 9.33 15.99 12.96
C VAL A 95 8.03 15.24 13.27
N ILE A 96 7.21 15.77 14.18
CA ILE A 96 5.91 15.18 14.54
C ILE A 96 4.92 15.26 13.36
N LEU A 97 4.95 16.36 12.60
CA LEU A 97 4.13 16.53 11.38
C LEU A 97 4.56 15.58 10.24
N ALA A 98 5.86 15.32 10.09
CA ALA A 98 6.40 14.33 9.16
C ALA A 98 6.05 12.88 9.55
N VAL A 99 6.02 12.58 10.86
CA VAL A 99 5.55 11.28 11.40
C VAL A 99 4.06 11.05 11.11
N GLY A 100 3.25 12.11 11.08
CA GLY A 100 1.82 12.01 10.79
C GLY A 100 1.47 11.65 9.35
N SER A 101 2.36 11.88 8.37
CA SER A 101 2.07 11.60 6.96
C SER A 101 3.35 11.45 6.11
N PRO A 102 3.87 10.22 5.94
CA PRO A 102 5.02 9.95 5.06
C PRO A 102 4.83 10.46 3.62
N THR A 103 3.58 10.48 3.13
CA THR A 103 3.19 10.95 1.80
C THR A 103 3.27 12.48 1.64
N LEU A 104 3.02 13.26 2.70
CA LEU A 104 3.04 14.73 2.63
C LEU A 104 4.48 15.26 2.68
N ALA A 105 5.35 14.61 3.47
CA ALA A 105 6.77 14.93 3.52
C ALA A 105 7.43 14.70 2.15
N ALA A 106 7.13 13.59 1.46
CA ALA A 106 7.63 13.34 0.11
C ALA A 106 7.14 14.36 -0.92
N TYR A 107 5.89 14.82 -0.84
CA TYR A 107 5.35 15.83 -1.76
C TYR A 107 5.96 17.23 -1.55
N SER A 108 6.29 17.60 -0.31
CA SER A 108 6.95 18.88 -0.01
C SER A 108 8.42 18.99 -0.44
N LEU A 109 9.02 17.87 -0.84
CA LEU A 109 10.40 17.78 -1.31
C LEU A 109 10.51 17.74 -2.85
N ALA A 110 9.37 17.67 -3.56
CA ALA A 110 9.28 17.68 -5.01
C ALA A 110 9.06 19.10 -5.57
#